data_AF-A0A382K1J6-F1
#
_entry.id   AF-A0A382K1J6-F1
#
_cell.length_a   1.000
_cell.length_b   1.000
_cell.length_c   1.000
_cell.angle_alpha   90.00
_cell.angle_beta   90.00
_cell.angle_gamma   90.00
#
_symmetry.space_group_name_H-M   'P 1'
#
loop_
_entity.id
_entity.type
_entity.pdbx_description
1 polymer ?
#
loop_
_entity_poly.entity_id
_entity_poly.type
_entity_poly.pdbx_seq_one_letter_code
_entity_poly.pdbx_strand_id
1 'polypeptide(L)' 'MIRALYTAATGMNAMEINVATISNNIANVNSTGFKKSRAEFQDLLYQNLRLVGTLSPNGNQIPTGA' A
#
# COMPACT_ATOMS: atom_id res chain seq x y z
N MET A 1 -5.99 -8.34 -14.93
CA MET A 1 -4.63 -7.91 -15.33
C MET A 1 -4.34 -6.46 -14.95
N ILE A 2 -5.19 -5.48 -15.33
CA ILE A 2 -4.95 -4.05 -15.05
C ILE A 2 -4.76 -3.70 -13.56
N ARG A 3 -5.57 -4.29 -12.66
CA ARG A 3 -5.44 -4.06 -11.19
C ARG A 3 -4.09 -4.51 -10.65
N ALA A 4 -3.63 -5.69 -11.04
CA ALA A 4 -2.33 -6.23 -10.59
C ALA A 4 -1.17 -5.35 -11.06
N LEU A 5 -1.25 -4.82 -12.28
CA LEU A 5 -0.25 -3.87 -12.78
C LEU A 5 -0.23 -2.57 -11.97
N TYR A 6 -1.40 -2.01 -11.65
CA TYR A 6 -1.47 -0.82 -10.80
C TYR A 6 -0.92 -1.08 -9.39
N THR A 7 -1.27 -2.22 -8.77
CA THR A 7 -0.71 -2.60 -7.46
C THR A 7 0.81 -2.76 -7.51
N ALA A 8 1.34 -3.39 -8.58
CA ALA A 8 2.78 -3.52 -8.77
C ALA A 8 3.45 -2.16 -8.98
N ALA A 9 2.86 -1.27 -9.78
CA ALA A 9 3.36 0.07 -10.01
C ALA A 9 3.38 0.91 -8.72
N THR A 10 2.31 0.87 -7.91
CA THR A 10 2.29 1.55 -6.60
C THR A 10 3.32 0.97 -5.64
N GLY A 11 3.54 -0.35 -5.67
CA GLY A 11 4.58 -1.00 -4.88
C GLY A 11 5.99 -0.57 -5.30
N MET A 12 6.27 -0.49 -6.61
CA MET A 12 7.56 -0.01 -7.12
C MET A 12 7.81 1.45 -6.74
N ASN A 13 6.81 2.33 -6.87
CA ASN A 13 6.92 3.73 -6.45
C ASN A 13 7.20 3.85 -4.94
N ALA A 14 6.56 3.02 -4.11
CA ALA A 14 6.84 2.98 -2.68
C ALA A 14 8.29 2.55 -2.39
N MET A 15 8.80 1.54 -3.11
CA MET A 15 10.19 1.12 -3.00
C MET A 15 11.16 2.23 -3.42
N GLU A 16 10.88 2.95 -4.52
CA GLU A 16 11.69 4.08 -4.97
C GLU A 16 11.79 5.18 -3.90
N ILE A 17 10.67 5.58 -3.31
CA ILE A 17 10.63 6.59 -2.24
C ILE A 17 11.41 6.13 -1.00
N ASN A 18 11.28 4.85 -0.64
CA ASN A 18 12.00 4.28 0.49
C ASN A 18 13.51 4.33 0.27
N VAL A 19 13.97 3.85 -0.89
CA VAL A 19 15.39 3.86 -1.27
C VAL A 19 15.93 5.29 -1.34
N ALA A 20 15.18 6.24 -1.91
CA ALA A 20 15.57 7.64 -1.96
C ALA A 20 15.72 8.26 -0.55
N THR A 21 14.80 7.94 0.37
CA THR A 21 14.87 8.42 1.76
C THR A 21 16.08 7.84 2.49
N ILE A 22 16.35 6.54 2.34
CA ILE A 22 17.53 5.89 2.90
C ILE A 22 18.81 6.52 2.33
N SER A 23 18.85 6.71 1.02
CA SER A 23 20.00 7.28 0.31
C SER A 23 20.30 8.70 0.79
N ASN A 24 19.28 9.54 0.96
CA ASN A 24 19.42 10.89 1.48
C ASN A 24 19.93 10.89 2.93
N ASN A 25 19.42 9.99 3.78
CA ASN A 25 19.89 9.88 5.16
C ASN A 25 21.35 9.43 5.25
N ILE A 26 21.77 8.48 4.42
CA ILE A 26 23.16 8.01 4.39
C ILE A 26 24.09 9.11 3.87
N ALA A 27 23.70 9.80 2.79
CA ALA A 27 24.49 10.88 2.21
C ALA A 27 24.77 12.03 3.19
N ASN A 28 23.85 12.28 4.13
CA ASN A 28 23.95 13.39 5.08
C ASN A 28 24.34 12.98 6.50
N VAL A 29 24.80 11.73 6.72
CA VAL A 29 25.09 11.21 8.07
C VAL A 29 26.16 12.01 8.83
N ASN A 30 27.12 12.60 8.11
CA ASN A 30 28.20 13.40 8.70
C ASN A 30 27.90 14.92 8.70
N SER A 31 26.72 15.34 8.23
CA SER A 31 26.37 16.75 8.15
C SER A 31 25.83 17.25 9.50
N THR A 32 26.47 18.28 10.06
CA THR A 32 26.13 18.80 11.38
C THR A 32 24.73 19.39 11.39
N GLY A 33 23.86 18.94 12.31
CA GLY A 33 22.48 19.43 12.41
C GLY A 33 21.48 18.76 11.47
N PHE A 34 21.88 17.73 10.71
CA PHE A 34 20.96 16.95 9.88
C PHE A 34 19.96 16.17 10.72
N LYS A 35 18.68 16.17 10.29
CA LYS A 35 17.59 15.43 10.93
C LYS A 35 17.15 14.29 10.02
N LYS A 36 17.27 13.06 10.51
CA LYS A 36 16.88 11.85 9.78
C LYS A 36 15.37 11.84 9.48
N SER A 37 15.01 11.40 8.29
CA SER A 37 13.62 11.18 7.88
C SER A 37 13.32 9.69 7.66
N ARG A 38 12.05 9.29 7.71
CA ARG A 38 11.58 7.92 7.44
C ARG A 38 10.33 7.99 6.58
N ALA A 39 10.26 7.14 5.55
CA ALA A 39 9.06 6.95 4.77
C ALA A 39 8.13 5.97 5.50
N GLU A 40 6.85 6.34 5.61
CA GLU A 40 5.77 5.51 6.15
C GLU A 40 4.73 5.31 5.04
N PHE A 41 4.17 4.12 4.95
CA PHE A 41 3.17 3.78 3.94
C PHE A 41 1.84 3.41 4.62
N GLN A 42 0.74 3.73 3.96
CA GLN A 42 -0.61 3.44 4.44
C GLN A 42 -1.39 2.73 3.36
N ASP A 43 -2.31 1.89 3.79
CA ASP A 43 -3.20 1.17 2.88
C ASP A 43 -4.24 2.13 2.28
N LEU A 44 -4.72 1.76 1.10
CA LEU A 44 -5.81 2.44 0.42
C LEU A 44 -7.16 1.85 0.85
N LEU A 45 -8.25 2.57 0.53
CA LEU A 45 -9.61 2.11 0.80
C LEU A 45 -9.92 0.79 0.05
N TYR A 46 -10.41 -0.20 0.78
CA TYR A 46 -10.77 -1.50 0.23
C TYR A 46 -12.02 -1.41 -0.65
N GLN A 47 -11.95 -1.98 -1.84
CA GLN A 47 -13.13 -2.15 -2.69
C GLN A 47 -13.80 -3.50 -2.41
N ASN A 48 -14.96 -3.48 -1.77
CA ASN A 48 -15.79 -4.67 -1.58
C ASN A 48 -16.64 -4.92 -2.83
N LEU A 49 -16.38 -6.00 -3.56
CA LEU A 49 -17.13 -6.34 -4.80
C LEU A 49 -18.53 -6.91 -4.52
N ARG A 50 -18.81 -7.31 -3.27
CA ARG A 50 -20.12 -7.79 -2.82
C ARG A 50 -20.45 -7.15 -1.49
N LEU A 51 -21.68 -6.67 -1.33
CA LEU A 51 -22.18 -6.23 -0.03
C LEU A 51 -22.30 -7.45 0.90
N VAL A 52 -21.93 -7.23 2.15
CA VAL A 52 -22.05 -8.21 3.23
C VAL A 52 -23.51 -8.67 3.33
N GLY A 53 -23.75 -9.97 3.33
CA GLY A 53 -25.10 -10.54 3.42
C GLY A 53 -25.89 -10.63 2.11
N THR A 54 -25.26 -10.39 0.96
CA THR A 54 -25.92 -10.62 -0.35
C THR A 54 -26.18 -12.11 -0.58
N LEU A 55 -27.42 -12.44 -0.98
CA LEU A 55 -27.83 -13.80 -1.31
C LEU A 55 -27.17 -14.22 -2.64
N SER A 56 -26.56 -15.40 -2.66
CA SER A 56 -26.15 -16.05 -3.91
C SER A 56 -27.39 -16.31 -4.78
N PRO A 57 -27.29 -16.33 -6.13
CA PRO A 57 -28.42 -16.69 -7.01
C PRO A 57 -29.09 -18.03 -6.68
N ASN A 58 -28.38 -18.91 -5.95
CA ASN A 58 -28.87 -20.21 -5.47
C ASN A 58 -29.41 -20.19 -4.03
N GLY A 59 -29.71 -19.01 -3.45
CA GLY A 59 -30.31 -18.89 -2.11
C GLY A 59 -29.36 -19.06 -0.93
N ASN A 60 -28.09 -19.43 -1.16
CA ASN A 60 -27.10 -19.56 -0.10
C ASN A 60 -26.51 -18.21 0.29
N GLN A 61 -26.48 -17.91 1.59
CA GLN A 61 -25.85 -16.72 2.13
C GLN A 61 -24.33 -16.85 1.99
N ILE A 62 -23.70 -15.91 1.28
CA ILE A 62 -22.25 -15.94 1.10
C ILE A 62 -21.64 -15.37 2.40
N PRO A 63 -20.81 -16.14 3.14
CA PRO A 63 -20.14 -15.63 4.33
C PRO A 63 -18.96 -14.75 3.90
N THR A 64 -19.25 -13.54 3.41
CA THR A 64 -18.25 -12.48 3.33
C THR A 64 -18.11 -11.91 4.74
N GLY A 65 -17.10 -12.37 5.48
CA GLY A 65 -16.87 -12.00 6.87
C GLY A 65 -16.73 -10.49 7.09
N ALA A 66 -17.11 -10.06 8.29
CA ALA A 66 -16.79 -8.77 8.88
C ALA A 66 -15.40 -8.81 9.53
#